data_AF-A0A4Z1FIY3-F1
#
_entry.id   AF-A0A4Z1FIY3-F1
#
_cell.length_a   1.000
_cell.length_b   1.000
_cell.length_c   1.000
_cell.angle_alpha   90.00
_cell.angle_beta   90.00
_cell.angle_gamma   90.00
#
_symmetry.space_group_name_H-M   'P 1'
#
loop_
_entity.id
_entity.type
_entity.pdbx_description
1 polymer ?
#
loop_
_entity_poly.entity_id
_entity_poly.type
_entity_poly.pdbx_seq_one_letter_code
_entity_poly.pdbx_strand_id
1 'polypeptide(L)'
;MANECAVCHKQGEKVLRCSRCRSREYCGTNCQTKDWPTHKTTCRRQNYILKVDLFPRHFTNPRISRTLSCPATASFADLHDALQVAFDWKSCHLYDFEVLDHNETMGSEHRLVMKPILCKITDLDTLDAGGDPAKDSKRTKLYQILDGARTSGKTIHYMYDFGDGWEHVITCSERADPTTNFVVLGGEGHGCAEDVGGYSGWVDLIAAYESNEPTEHQKHLMSWFENQAYNKDPRGLRGAAKYAWDKDRINAILEELDTSKLPGHSTSILLVSLAKESWFDQMYDSVLTQLRSKTTIKEVTDGASAMKCIEETQNLGTIIVTDAAIMEPEFVTINEKLVEYAKAGGILIFGFLISSFTEPPKFEELMKSYGLDWKFGDYTRETYNVNGMADLNKKYNLMPYSMKAVSLKNARPEDRVYSGPGRAKDQSPAVFAKYGSSGGRIGWIGDVNGEEETTTLLLAMCGL
;
A
#
# COMPACT_ATOMS: atom_id res chain seq x y z
N MET A 1 -37.59 -21.17 -8.20
CA MET A 1 -38.46 -20.03 -8.58
C MET A 1 -38.14 -19.68 -10.02
N ALA A 2 -39.15 -19.46 -10.86
CA ALA A 2 -38.93 -19.13 -12.26
C ALA A 2 -38.27 -17.74 -12.38
N ASN A 3 -37.22 -17.65 -13.19
CA ASN A 3 -36.51 -16.40 -13.47
C ASN A 3 -37.46 -15.43 -14.20
N GLU A 4 -37.64 -14.22 -13.67
CA GLU A 4 -38.60 -13.23 -14.14
C GLU A 4 -37.89 -12.02 -14.75
N CYS A 5 -38.33 -11.60 -15.94
CA CYS A 5 -37.77 -10.41 -16.59
C CYS A 5 -38.04 -9.14 -15.77
N ALA A 6 -36.98 -8.40 -15.44
CA ALA A 6 -37.02 -7.17 -14.64
C ALA A 6 -37.80 -5.99 -15.27
N VAL A 7 -38.28 -6.14 -16.51
CA VAL A 7 -38.97 -5.09 -17.27
C VAL A 7 -40.38 -5.48 -17.67
N CYS A 8 -40.56 -6.69 -18.20
CA CYS A 8 -41.85 -7.13 -18.73
C CYS A 8 -42.49 -8.26 -17.92
N HIS A 9 -41.84 -8.69 -16.83
CA HIS A 9 -42.37 -9.67 -15.87
C HIS A 9 -42.69 -11.05 -16.47
N LYS A 10 -42.22 -11.31 -17.69
CA LYS A 10 -42.37 -12.62 -18.35
C LYS A 10 -41.43 -13.64 -17.71
N GLN A 11 -41.98 -14.80 -17.39
CA GLN A 11 -41.22 -16.00 -16.99
C GLN A 11 -40.79 -16.78 -18.24
N GLY A 12 -39.59 -17.35 -18.23
CA GLY A 12 -39.11 -18.16 -19.35
C GLY A 12 -37.80 -18.88 -19.06
N GLU A 13 -37.49 -19.91 -19.85
CA GLU A 13 -36.33 -20.80 -19.66
C GLU A 13 -34.99 -20.15 -20.02
N LYS A 14 -34.97 -19.13 -20.89
CA LYS A 14 -33.75 -18.39 -21.27
C LYS A 14 -33.86 -16.92 -20.86
N VAL A 15 -33.21 -16.58 -19.75
CA VAL A 15 -33.04 -15.20 -19.29
C VAL A 15 -31.58 -14.75 -19.46
N LEU A 16 -31.40 -13.59 -20.08
CA LEU A 16 -30.12 -12.88 -20.08
C LEU A 16 -29.94 -12.22 -18.72
N ARG A 17 -28.77 -12.35 -18.12
CA ARG A 17 -28.41 -11.61 -16.90
C ARG A 17 -27.59 -10.39 -17.25
N CYS A 18 -27.73 -9.32 -16.48
CA CYS A 18 -26.81 -8.18 -16.57
C CYS A 18 -25.37 -8.68 -16.42
N SER A 19 -24.52 -8.44 -17.43
CA SER A 19 -23.14 -8.93 -17.46
C SER A 19 -22.23 -8.29 -16.40
N ARG A 20 -22.67 -7.19 -15.77
CA ARG A 20 -21.96 -6.54 -14.67
C ARG A 20 -22.36 -7.09 -13.32
N CYS A 21 -23.64 -6.93 -12.94
CA CYS A 21 -24.10 -7.25 -11.58
C CYS A 21 -24.70 -8.65 -11.43
N ARG A 22 -25.09 -9.30 -12.53
CA ARG A 22 -25.84 -10.57 -12.58
C ARG A 22 -27.15 -10.62 -11.77
N SER A 23 -27.52 -9.55 -11.07
CA SER A 23 -28.71 -9.44 -10.21
C SER A 23 -29.99 -9.05 -10.95
N ARG A 24 -29.88 -8.59 -12.20
CA ARG A 24 -31.02 -8.31 -13.08
C ARG A 24 -31.10 -9.35 -14.18
N GLU A 25 -32.31 -9.85 -14.42
CA GLU A 25 -32.62 -10.84 -15.43
C GLU A 25 -33.56 -10.24 -16.49
N TYR A 26 -33.37 -10.61 -17.75
CA TYR A 26 -34.07 -10.06 -18.89
C TYR A 26 -34.48 -11.18 -19.84
N CYS A 27 -35.69 -11.12 -20.39
CA CYS A 27 -36.13 -12.09 -21.41
C CYS A 27 -35.42 -11.89 -22.78
N GLY A 28 -34.60 -10.84 -22.92
CA GLY A 28 -33.89 -10.51 -24.15
C GLY A 28 -33.20 -9.14 -24.09
N THR A 29 -32.35 -8.86 -25.08
CA THR A 29 -31.53 -7.63 -25.17
C THR A 29 -32.39 -6.37 -25.20
N ASN A 30 -33.58 -6.41 -25.80
CA ASN A 30 -34.50 -5.26 -25.81
C ASN A 30 -34.92 -4.83 -24.40
N CYS A 31 -35.25 -5.78 -23.51
CA CYS A 31 -35.61 -5.44 -22.13
C CYS A 31 -34.38 -4.94 -21.36
N GLN A 32 -33.20 -5.54 -21.59
CA GLN A 32 -31.95 -5.08 -20.99
C GLN A 32 -31.63 -3.63 -21.39
N THR A 33 -31.70 -3.29 -22.68
CA THR A 33 -31.43 -1.94 -23.18
C THR A 33 -32.42 -0.93 -22.62
N LYS A 34 -33.70 -1.32 -22.45
CA LYS A 34 -34.75 -0.46 -21.88
C LYS A 34 -34.52 -0.17 -20.40
N ASP A 35 -34.04 -1.15 -19.62
CA ASP A 35 -33.73 -0.99 -18.19
C ASP A 35 -32.39 -0.28 -17.94
N TRP A 36 -31.44 -0.36 -18.87
CA TRP A 36 -30.08 0.11 -18.64
C TRP A 36 -29.95 1.58 -18.17
N PRO A 37 -30.71 2.57 -18.69
CA PRO A 37 -30.63 3.95 -18.22
C PRO A 37 -30.90 4.11 -16.72
N THR A 38 -31.82 3.33 -16.16
CA THR A 38 -32.19 3.33 -14.74
C THR A 38 -31.34 2.36 -13.92
N HIS A 39 -30.98 1.21 -14.49
CA HIS A 39 -30.19 0.21 -13.80
C HIS A 39 -28.72 0.61 -13.65
N LYS A 40 -28.12 1.31 -14.63
CA LYS A 40 -26.68 1.64 -14.62
C LYS A 40 -26.22 2.37 -13.36
N THR A 41 -27.08 3.18 -12.74
CA THR A 41 -26.75 3.97 -11.53
C THR A 41 -26.61 3.07 -10.30
N THR A 42 -27.41 2.02 -10.22
CA THR A 42 -27.47 1.04 -9.12
C THR A 42 -26.71 -0.26 -9.42
N CYS A 43 -26.30 -0.46 -10.68
CA CYS A 43 -25.54 -1.63 -11.12
C CYS A 43 -24.14 -1.64 -10.48
N ARG A 44 -23.84 -2.71 -9.73
CA ARG A 44 -22.54 -2.95 -9.10
C ARG A 44 -22.09 -4.38 -9.41
N ARG A 45 -20.81 -4.57 -9.73
CA ARG A 45 -20.28 -5.91 -9.94
C ARG A 45 -20.20 -6.63 -8.61
N GLN A 46 -20.80 -7.81 -8.53
CA GLN A 46 -20.67 -8.69 -7.37
C GLN A 46 -19.22 -9.07 -7.15
N ASN A 47 -18.79 -9.11 -5.88
CA ASN A 47 -17.48 -9.60 -5.49
C ASN A 47 -17.28 -11.06 -5.87
N TYR A 48 -16.02 -11.49 -5.90
CA TYR A 48 -15.62 -12.89 -6.04
C TYR A 48 -15.26 -13.48 -4.69
N ILE A 49 -15.74 -14.68 -4.39
CA ILE A 49 -15.28 -15.44 -3.22
C ILE A 49 -14.12 -16.33 -3.66
N LEU A 50 -12.90 -15.86 -3.39
CA LEU A 50 -11.66 -16.54 -3.73
C LEU A 50 -11.21 -17.40 -2.56
N LYS A 51 -11.00 -18.69 -2.81
CA LYS A 51 -10.33 -19.61 -1.88
C LYS A 51 -8.87 -19.69 -2.28
N VAL A 52 -8.00 -19.40 -1.32
CA VAL A 52 -6.56 -19.29 -1.52
C VAL A 52 -5.88 -20.29 -0.60
N ASP A 53 -5.08 -21.16 -1.19
CA ASP A 53 -4.39 -22.24 -0.51
C ASP A 53 -2.89 -22.14 -0.74
N LEU A 54 -2.11 -22.05 0.35
CA LEU A 54 -0.65 -22.10 0.27
C LEU A 54 -0.19 -23.55 0.24
N PHE A 55 0.52 -23.96 -0.83
CA PHE A 55 1.00 -25.33 -1.03
C PHE A 55 -0.01 -26.42 -0.59
N PRO A 56 -1.23 -26.49 -1.16
CA PRO A 56 -2.32 -27.35 -0.68
C PRO A 56 -1.99 -28.86 -0.61
N ARG A 57 -0.93 -29.30 -1.30
CA ARG A 57 -0.41 -30.68 -1.23
C ARG A 57 0.44 -30.96 0.00
N HIS A 58 1.14 -29.96 0.47
CA HIS A 58 2.16 -30.11 1.50
C HIS A 58 1.64 -29.62 2.84
N PHE A 59 0.94 -28.49 2.87
CA PHE A 59 0.32 -27.96 4.08
C PHE A 59 -1.10 -28.51 4.24
N THR A 60 -1.18 -29.66 4.90
CA THR A 60 -2.45 -30.34 5.20
C THR A 60 -2.84 -30.29 6.67
N ASN A 61 -1.87 -30.13 7.59
CA ASN A 61 -2.13 -30.01 9.03
C ASN A 61 -1.00 -29.24 9.77
N PRO A 62 -1.16 -27.93 10.03
CA PRO A 62 -2.26 -27.09 9.59
C PRO A 62 -2.29 -26.94 8.07
N ARG A 63 -3.49 -26.91 7.50
CA ARG A 63 -3.69 -26.30 6.20
C ARG A 63 -3.52 -24.79 6.35
N ILE A 64 -2.80 -24.16 5.44
CA ILE A 64 -2.59 -22.70 5.45
C ILE A 64 -3.41 -22.11 4.31
N SER A 65 -4.55 -21.49 4.66
CA SER A 65 -5.53 -21.04 3.66
C SER A 65 -6.30 -19.79 4.09
N ARG A 66 -6.79 -19.04 3.10
CA ARG A 66 -7.66 -17.87 3.31
C ARG A 66 -8.80 -17.88 2.30
N THR A 67 -9.99 -17.51 2.73
CA THR A 67 -11.15 -17.26 1.86
C THR A 67 -11.46 -15.78 1.86
N LEU A 68 -11.36 -15.12 0.71
CA LEU A 68 -11.52 -13.67 0.57
C LEU A 68 -12.76 -13.34 -0.27
N SER A 69 -13.50 -12.31 0.13
CA SER A 69 -14.40 -11.55 -0.73
C SER A 69 -13.62 -10.45 -1.42
N CYS A 70 -13.50 -10.52 -2.74
CA CYS A 70 -12.65 -9.64 -3.54
C CYS A 70 -13.49 -8.74 -4.45
N PRO A 71 -13.29 -7.41 -4.43
CA PRO A 71 -13.99 -6.49 -5.32
C PRO A 71 -13.71 -6.82 -6.79
N ALA A 72 -14.75 -7.01 -7.59
CA ALA A 72 -14.56 -7.43 -8.98
C ALA A 72 -13.77 -6.44 -9.85
N THR A 73 -13.75 -5.15 -9.46
CA THR A 73 -13.02 -4.08 -10.13
C THR A 73 -11.60 -3.86 -9.59
N ALA A 74 -11.18 -4.60 -8.56
CA ALA A 74 -9.81 -4.58 -8.06
C ALA A 74 -8.84 -5.07 -9.13
N SER A 75 -7.61 -4.55 -9.10
CA SER A 75 -6.50 -5.02 -9.92
C SER A 75 -5.88 -6.31 -9.35
N PHE A 76 -5.03 -6.97 -10.12
CA PHE A 76 -4.22 -8.08 -9.61
C PHE A 76 -3.11 -7.61 -8.66
N ALA A 77 -2.65 -6.36 -8.78
CA ALA A 77 -1.79 -5.74 -7.77
C ALA A 77 -2.54 -5.54 -6.44
N ASP A 78 -3.80 -5.07 -6.49
CA ASP A 78 -4.62 -4.92 -5.28
C ASP A 78 -4.89 -6.30 -4.63
N LEU A 79 -5.05 -7.35 -5.45
CA LEU A 79 -5.17 -8.73 -4.94
C LEU A 79 -3.86 -9.19 -4.30
N HIS A 80 -2.70 -8.89 -4.89
CA HIS A 80 -1.40 -9.17 -4.29
C HIS A 80 -1.29 -8.53 -2.90
N ASP A 81 -1.58 -7.23 -2.77
CA ASP A 81 -1.54 -6.54 -1.48
C ASP A 81 -2.48 -7.18 -0.45
N ALA A 82 -3.68 -7.56 -0.86
CA ALA A 82 -4.64 -8.24 0.00
C ALA A 82 -4.16 -9.64 0.44
N LEU A 83 -3.46 -10.37 -0.44
CA LEU A 83 -2.87 -11.67 -0.11
C LEU A 83 -1.71 -11.53 0.86
N GLN A 84 -0.85 -10.54 0.67
CA GLN A 84 0.25 -10.23 1.58
C GLN A 84 -0.28 -9.98 3.00
N VAL A 85 -1.31 -9.16 3.16
CA VAL A 85 -1.95 -8.96 4.47
C VAL A 85 -2.62 -10.24 4.99
N ALA A 86 -3.36 -10.96 4.14
CA ALA A 86 -4.09 -12.15 4.57
C ALA A 86 -3.18 -13.27 5.08
N PHE A 87 -1.95 -13.39 4.56
CA PHE A 87 -0.94 -14.37 4.98
C PHE A 87 0.13 -13.79 5.93
N ASP A 88 -0.02 -12.53 6.36
CA ASP A 88 0.92 -11.77 7.21
C ASP A 88 2.35 -11.68 6.64
N TRP A 89 2.46 -11.37 5.35
CA TRP A 89 3.71 -11.08 4.63
C TRP A 89 3.90 -9.58 4.38
N LYS A 90 5.09 -9.19 3.93
CA LYS A 90 5.53 -7.78 3.86
C LYS A 90 5.74 -7.22 2.45
N SER A 91 5.41 -7.99 1.42
CA SER A 91 5.53 -7.58 0.02
C SER A 91 6.94 -7.10 -0.36
N CYS A 92 7.97 -7.72 0.22
CA CYS A 92 9.38 -7.37 -0.03
C CYS A 92 10.00 -8.10 -1.22
N HIS A 93 9.28 -9.05 -1.83
CA HIS A 93 9.76 -9.85 -2.96
C HIS A 93 8.87 -9.71 -4.21
N LEU A 94 9.41 -10.18 -5.34
CA LEU A 94 8.69 -10.23 -6.62
C LEU A 94 7.53 -11.23 -6.57
N TYR A 95 6.54 -11.02 -7.44
CA TYR A 95 5.39 -11.91 -7.58
C TYR A 95 4.90 -12.00 -9.03
N ASP A 96 4.14 -13.06 -9.30
CA ASP A 96 3.32 -13.14 -10.51
C ASP A 96 2.08 -14.01 -10.29
N PHE A 97 1.15 -13.91 -11.24
CA PHE A 97 -0.01 -14.77 -11.35
C PHE A 97 -0.02 -15.49 -12.69
N GLU A 98 -0.34 -16.78 -12.69
CA GLU A 98 -0.58 -17.57 -13.88
C GLU A 98 -1.97 -18.19 -13.84
N VAL A 99 -2.71 -18.01 -14.93
CA VAL A 99 -4.02 -18.65 -15.12
C VAL A 99 -3.77 -19.93 -15.91
N LEU A 100 -4.02 -21.08 -15.29
CA LEU A 100 -3.76 -22.38 -15.90
C LEU A 100 -5.05 -23.00 -16.44
N ASP A 101 -4.96 -23.74 -17.54
CA ASP A 101 -6.12 -24.40 -18.15
C ASP A 101 -6.58 -25.67 -17.41
N HIS A 102 -6.93 -25.54 -16.12
CA HIS A 102 -7.58 -26.59 -15.34
C HIS A 102 -8.56 -26.01 -14.31
N ASN A 103 -9.51 -26.84 -13.89
CA ASN A 103 -10.60 -26.47 -12.98
C ASN A 103 -10.48 -27.16 -11.61
N GLU A 104 -9.37 -27.85 -11.34
CA GLU A 104 -9.17 -28.64 -10.12
C GLU A 104 -8.83 -27.75 -8.92
N THR A 105 -9.57 -27.93 -7.82
CA THR A 105 -9.50 -27.13 -6.59
C THR A 105 -8.45 -27.59 -5.60
N MET A 106 -8.06 -28.86 -5.66
CA MET A 106 -6.88 -29.35 -4.96
C MET A 106 -5.80 -29.43 -6.03
N GLY A 107 -4.88 -28.47 -6.06
CA GLY A 107 -3.77 -28.45 -7.01
C GLY A 107 -3.15 -29.84 -7.07
N SER A 108 -3.48 -30.61 -8.09
CA SER A 108 -3.00 -31.97 -8.28
C SER A 108 -1.63 -31.95 -8.96
N GLU A 109 -1.08 -30.77 -9.19
CA GLU A 109 0.13 -30.56 -9.94
C GLU A 109 0.78 -29.23 -9.50
N HIS A 110 2.09 -29.26 -9.29
CA HIS A 110 2.94 -28.09 -9.00
C HIS A 110 2.85 -27.10 -10.18
N ARG A 111 3.08 -25.80 -9.97
CA ARG A 111 3.11 -24.80 -11.06
C ARG A 111 4.01 -25.19 -12.25
N LEU A 112 5.08 -25.96 -12.00
CA LEU A 112 6.00 -26.47 -13.03
C LEU A 112 5.49 -27.67 -13.83
N VAL A 113 4.33 -28.24 -13.51
CA VAL A 113 3.76 -29.29 -14.35
C VAL A 113 3.18 -28.64 -15.60
N MET A 114 3.50 -29.20 -16.77
CA MET A 114 3.28 -28.63 -18.11
C MET A 114 1.79 -28.45 -18.49
N LYS A 115 1.03 -27.65 -17.74
CA LYS A 115 -0.31 -27.20 -18.12
C LYS A 115 -0.19 -25.95 -19.01
N PRO A 116 -1.05 -25.79 -20.01
CA PRO A 116 -1.09 -24.58 -20.80
C PRO A 116 -1.37 -23.36 -19.90
N ILE A 117 -0.44 -22.41 -19.90
CA ILE A 117 -0.64 -21.08 -19.31
C ILE A 117 -1.56 -20.32 -20.25
N LEU A 118 -2.76 -19.99 -19.78
CA LEU A 118 -3.74 -19.20 -20.54
C LEU A 118 -3.39 -17.70 -20.50
N CYS A 119 -2.79 -17.24 -19.40
CA CYS A 119 -2.40 -15.86 -19.20
C CYS A 119 -1.39 -15.77 -18.06
N LYS A 120 -0.40 -14.89 -18.20
CA LYS A 120 0.50 -14.46 -17.12
C LYS A 120 0.24 -13.00 -16.77
N ILE A 121 0.27 -12.66 -15.49
CA ILE A 121 0.00 -11.31 -14.97
C ILE A 121 1.10 -10.98 -13.95
N THR A 122 1.80 -9.87 -14.12
CA THR A 122 2.95 -9.48 -13.28
C THR A 122 3.13 -7.97 -13.26
N ASP A 123 3.93 -7.45 -12.34
CA ASP A 123 4.32 -6.04 -12.24
C ASP A 123 5.52 -5.67 -13.14
N LEU A 124 6.16 -6.67 -13.75
CA LEU A 124 7.29 -6.53 -14.65
C LEU A 124 6.85 -6.22 -16.09
N ASP A 125 7.34 -5.11 -16.64
CA ASP A 125 7.24 -4.77 -18.08
C ASP A 125 8.08 -5.70 -18.98
N THR A 126 8.82 -6.65 -18.40
CA THR A 126 9.90 -7.36 -19.06
C THR A 126 9.92 -8.84 -18.71
N LEU A 127 9.19 -9.66 -19.47
CA LEU A 127 9.64 -11.00 -19.85
C LEU A 127 9.05 -11.33 -21.23
N ASP A 128 9.77 -10.90 -22.27
CA ASP A 128 9.59 -11.34 -23.64
C ASP A 128 10.07 -12.80 -23.76
N ALA A 129 9.22 -13.73 -23.36
CA ALA A 129 9.46 -15.16 -23.47
C ALA A 129 8.46 -15.78 -24.47
N GLY A 130 8.52 -15.36 -25.73
CA GLY A 130 7.99 -16.11 -26.89
C GLY A 130 6.51 -16.55 -26.87
N GLY A 131 5.68 -15.97 -26.00
CA GLY A 131 4.26 -16.24 -25.84
C GLY A 131 3.43 -14.95 -25.77
N ASP A 132 2.11 -15.06 -25.52
CA ASP A 132 1.23 -13.89 -25.31
C ASP A 132 1.88 -12.96 -24.26
N PRO A 133 2.02 -11.65 -24.54
CA PRO A 133 2.71 -10.73 -23.64
C PRO A 133 2.05 -10.73 -22.26
N ALA A 134 2.87 -10.78 -21.21
CA ALA A 134 2.40 -10.73 -19.84
C ALA A 134 1.56 -9.47 -19.61
N LYS A 135 0.47 -9.61 -18.84
CA LYS A 135 -0.39 -8.48 -18.52
C LYS A 135 0.11 -7.76 -17.28
N ASP A 136 0.05 -6.44 -17.29
CA ASP A 136 0.34 -5.60 -16.13
C ASP A 136 -0.68 -5.85 -15.00
N SER A 137 -0.20 -6.22 -13.82
CA SER A 137 -1.01 -6.52 -12.63
C SER A 137 -1.81 -5.32 -12.12
N LYS A 138 -1.29 -4.09 -12.27
CA LYS A 138 -1.94 -2.84 -11.84
C LYS A 138 -3.13 -2.49 -12.74
N ARG A 139 -3.06 -2.90 -14.01
CA ARG A 139 -4.07 -2.58 -15.04
C ARG A 139 -5.09 -3.69 -15.24
N THR A 140 -4.70 -4.94 -15.00
CA THR A 140 -5.56 -6.11 -15.18
C THR A 140 -6.53 -6.22 -14.01
N LYS A 141 -7.83 -6.16 -14.28
CA LYS A 141 -8.87 -6.24 -13.25
C LYS A 141 -9.37 -7.67 -13.06
N LEU A 142 -9.75 -8.03 -11.83
CA LEU A 142 -10.20 -9.39 -11.48
C LEU A 142 -11.33 -9.87 -12.41
N TYR A 143 -12.32 -9.02 -12.72
CA TYR A 143 -13.42 -9.41 -13.61
C TYR A 143 -12.98 -9.77 -15.04
N GLN A 144 -11.87 -9.22 -15.53
CA GLN A 144 -11.38 -9.51 -16.89
C GLN A 144 -10.89 -10.95 -17.01
N ILE A 145 -10.41 -11.52 -15.90
CA ILE A 145 -9.91 -12.89 -15.83
C ILE A 145 -11.00 -13.83 -15.34
N LEU A 146 -11.65 -13.52 -14.21
CA LEU A 146 -12.62 -14.40 -13.57
C LEU A 146 -13.96 -14.50 -14.33
N ASP A 147 -14.33 -13.49 -15.11
CA ASP A 147 -15.47 -13.56 -16.07
C ASP A 147 -14.99 -13.71 -17.52
N GLY A 148 -13.69 -13.91 -17.77
CA GLY A 148 -13.12 -14.01 -19.11
C GLY A 148 -13.55 -15.29 -19.83
N ALA A 149 -13.86 -15.22 -21.12
CA ALA A 149 -14.41 -16.35 -21.87
C ALA A 149 -13.52 -17.60 -21.88
N ARG A 150 -12.19 -17.43 -21.85
CA ARG A 150 -11.20 -18.53 -21.82
C ARG A 150 -10.77 -18.91 -20.40
N THR A 151 -10.91 -17.99 -19.44
CA THR A 151 -10.28 -18.06 -18.10
C THR A 151 -11.29 -18.23 -16.98
N SER A 152 -12.59 -18.07 -17.23
CA SER A 152 -13.66 -18.27 -16.25
C SER A 152 -13.68 -19.72 -15.77
N GLY A 153 -13.71 -19.90 -14.44
CA GLY A 153 -13.70 -21.23 -13.80
C GLY A 153 -12.33 -21.93 -13.81
N LYS A 154 -11.28 -21.25 -14.27
CA LYS A 154 -9.90 -21.74 -14.26
C LYS A 154 -9.20 -21.38 -12.95
N THR A 155 -8.14 -22.12 -12.67
CA THR A 155 -7.32 -21.94 -11.47
C THR A 155 -6.26 -20.88 -11.71
N ILE A 156 -6.01 -20.06 -10.70
CA ILE A 156 -4.96 -19.03 -10.71
C ILE A 156 -3.88 -19.47 -9.73
N HIS A 157 -2.64 -19.57 -10.20
CA HIS A 157 -1.47 -19.78 -9.35
C HIS A 157 -0.85 -18.42 -9.06
N TYR A 158 -0.67 -18.10 -7.78
CA TYR A 158 0.01 -16.90 -7.32
C TYR A 158 1.33 -17.31 -6.67
N MET A 159 2.43 -16.82 -7.23
CA MET A 159 3.76 -17.07 -6.68
C MET A 159 4.29 -15.79 -6.07
N TYR A 160 4.75 -15.91 -4.84
CA TYR A 160 5.40 -14.83 -4.12
C TYR A 160 6.79 -15.29 -3.70
N ASP A 161 7.77 -14.39 -3.83
CA ASP A 161 9.19 -14.65 -3.64
C ASP A 161 9.71 -15.76 -4.56
N PHE A 162 10.38 -15.38 -5.64
CA PHE A 162 10.97 -16.34 -6.57
C PHE A 162 12.19 -17.08 -5.99
N GLY A 163 12.74 -16.62 -4.86
CA GLY A 163 13.76 -17.32 -4.09
C GLY A 163 13.15 -18.49 -3.31
N ASP A 164 12.24 -18.17 -2.38
CA ASP A 164 11.60 -19.17 -1.50
C ASP A 164 10.47 -19.97 -2.18
N GLY A 165 9.89 -19.42 -3.23
CA GLY A 165 8.94 -20.08 -4.12
C GLY A 165 7.55 -20.28 -3.53
N TRP A 166 6.99 -19.32 -2.79
CA TRP A 166 5.68 -19.48 -2.13
C TRP A 166 4.53 -19.56 -3.13
N GLU A 167 4.05 -20.79 -3.38
CA GLU A 167 2.99 -21.07 -4.34
C GLU A 167 1.60 -21.14 -3.69
N HIS A 168 0.68 -20.30 -4.18
CA HIS A 168 -0.71 -20.32 -3.80
C HIS A 168 -1.58 -20.76 -4.96
N VAL A 169 -2.57 -21.59 -4.63
CA VAL A 169 -3.61 -22.01 -5.55
C VAL A 169 -4.88 -21.25 -5.22
N ILE A 170 -5.36 -20.47 -6.19
CA ILE A 170 -6.53 -19.60 -6.04
C ILE A 170 -7.66 -20.12 -6.93
N THR A 171 -8.82 -20.35 -6.31
CA THR A 171 -10.04 -20.72 -7.03
C THR A 171 -11.20 -19.79 -6.69
N CYS A 172 -12.01 -19.46 -7.69
CA CYS A 172 -13.24 -18.70 -7.47
C CYS A 172 -14.38 -19.67 -7.19
N SER A 173 -14.87 -19.68 -5.94
CA SER A 173 -15.96 -20.56 -5.52
C SER A 173 -17.33 -19.99 -5.86
N GLU A 174 -17.57 -18.72 -5.54
CA GLU A 174 -18.89 -18.09 -5.62
C GLU A 174 -18.80 -16.58 -5.88
N ARG A 175 -19.97 -15.93 -5.97
CA ARG A 175 -20.11 -14.47 -6.02
C ARG A 175 -20.78 -13.98 -4.74
N ALA A 176 -20.39 -12.80 -4.28
CA ALA A 176 -20.97 -12.17 -3.10
C ALA A 176 -21.45 -10.75 -3.41
N ASP A 177 -22.16 -10.16 -2.44
CA ASP A 177 -22.60 -8.78 -2.55
C ASP A 177 -21.43 -7.82 -2.79
N PRO A 178 -21.65 -6.76 -3.58
CA PRO A 178 -20.61 -5.82 -3.93
C PRO A 178 -20.12 -5.05 -2.71
N THR A 179 -18.82 -5.12 -2.42
CA THR A 179 -18.12 -4.26 -1.46
C THR A 179 -16.94 -3.59 -2.15
N THR A 180 -16.45 -2.51 -1.57
CA THR A 180 -15.24 -1.81 -2.07
C THR A 180 -13.95 -2.43 -1.54
N ASN A 181 -14.01 -3.10 -0.39
CA ASN A 181 -12.85 -3.62 0.31
C ASN A 181 -12.71 -5.12 0.10
N PHE A 182 -11.46 -5.59 0.15
CA PHE A 182 -11.17 -7.00 0.37
C PHE A 182 -11.57 -7.38 1.80
N VAL A 183 -12.18 -8.55 1.97
CA VAL A 183 -12.57 -9.05 3.28
C VAL A 183 -12.22 -10.52 3.38
N VAL A 184 -11.43 -10.91 4.38
CA VAL A 184 -11.24 -12.32 4.72
C VAL A 184 -12.48 -12.82 5.44
N LEU A 185 -13.09 -13.86 4.89
CA LEU A 185 -14.30 -14.52 5.39
C LEU A 185 -13.99 -15.71 6.30
N GLY A 186 -12.86 -16.36 6.09
CA GLY A 186 -12.42 -17.55 6.82
C GLY A 186 -11.03 -18.00 6.38
N GLY A 187 -10.50 -19.02 7.04
CA GLY A 187 -9.14 -19.50 6.80
C GLY A 187 -8.67 -20.45 7.89
N GLU A 188 -7.48 -20.99 7.69
CA GLU A 188 -6.83 -21.94 8.59
C GLU A 188 -5.32 -21.70 8.59
N GLY A 189 -4.66 -22.03 9.70
CA GLY A 189 -3.20 -22.06 9.79
C GLY A 189 -2.53 -20.69 9.95
N HIS A 190 -1.42 -20.69 10.69
CA HIS A 190 -0.52 -19.57 10.78
C HIS A 190 0.13 -19.28 9.41
N GLY A 191 0.38 -18.02 9.08
CA GLY A 191 1.13 -17.66 7.87
C GLY A 191 2.58 -18.15 7.95
N CYS A 192 3.19 -18.52 6.82
CA CYS A 192 4.60 -18.90 6.81
C CYS A 192 5.51 -17.69 7.10
N ALA A 193 6.63 -17.93 7.76
CA ALA A 193 7.62 -16.89 8.04
C ALA A 193 8.27 -16.39 6.74
N GLU A 194 8.43 -15.08 6.61
CA GLU A 194 9.22 -14.45 5.53
C GLU A 194 10.68 -14.88 5.62
N ASP A 195 11.32 -15.12 4.48
CA ASP A 195 12.75 -15.49 4.35
C ASP A 195 13.16 -16.77 5.12
N VAL A 196 12.22 -17.65 5.45
CA VAL A 196 12.54 -18.88 6.19
C VAL A 196 13.28 -19.92 5.32
N GLY A 197 13.35 -19.73 4.01
CA GLY A 197 13.94 -20.68 3.07
C GLY A 197 12.90 -21.61 2.44
N GLY A 198 11.75 -21.03 2.11
CA GLY A 198 10.66 -21.70 1.40
C GLY A 198 10.02 -22.83 2.19
N TYR A 199 9.43 -23.77 1.45
CA TYR A 199 8.72 -24.92 2.03
C TYR A 199 9.58 -25.71 3.04
N SER A 200 10.83 -26.03 2.69
CA SER A 200 11.73 -26.80 3.56
C SER A 200 12.02 -26.07 4.86
N GLY A 201 12.34 -24.77 4.78
CA GLY A 201 12.65 -23.98 5.96
C GLY A 201 11.46 -23.86 6.91
N TRP A 202 10.24 -23.70 6.38
CA TRP A 202 9.04 -23.69 7.20
C TRP A 202 8.77 -25.03 7.88
N VAL A 203 8.96 -26.15 7.18
CA VAL A 203 8.84 -27.49 7.78
C VAL A 203 9.86 -27.69 8.90
N ASP A 204 11.11 -27.26 8.70
CA ASP A 204 12.16 -27.34 9.71
C ASP A 204 11.84 -26.47 10.93
N LEU A 205 11.27 -25.27 10.72
CA LEU A 205 10.82 -24.39 11.79
C LEU A 205 9.67 -25.02 12.60
N ILE A 206 8.66 -25.60 11.93
CA ILE A 206 7.58 -26.31 12.62
C ILE A 206 8.14 -27.49 13.42
N ALA A 207 9.04 -28.29 12.83
CA ALA A 207 9.69 -29.40 13.51
C ALA A 207 10.51 -28.94 14.74
N ALA A 208 11.11 -27.76 14.68
CA ALA A 208 11.80 -27.16 15.83
C ALA A 208 10.84 -26.91 17.01
N TYR A 209 9.65 -26.36 16.75
CA TYR A 209 8.63 -26.11 17.78
C TYR A 209 7.92 -27.38 18.27
N GLU A 210 7.87 -28.43 17.47
CA GLU A 210 7.33 -29.75 17.86
C GLU A 210 8.33 -30.59 18.65
N SER A 211 9.63 -30.28 18.58
CA SER A 211 10.64 -31.00 19.35
C SER A 211 10.53 -30.69 20.85
N ASN A 212 10.54 -31.77 21.65
CA ASN A 212 10.68 -31.70 23.10
C ASN A 212 12.13 -31.40 23.52
N GLU A 213 13.09 -31.76 22.68
CA GLU A 213 14.53 -31.56 22.89
C GLU A 213 15.15 -30.95 21.62
N PRO A 214 14.91 -29.65 21.35
CA PRO A 214 15.39 -29.02 20.12
C PRO A 214 16.91 -28.96 20.10
N THR A 215 17.50 -29.23 18.93
CA THR A 215 18.94 -29.05 18.68
C THR A 215 19.31 -27.56 18.76
N GLU A 216 20.61 -27.25 18.88
CA GLU A 216 21.07 -25.84 18.87
C GLU A 216 20.67 -25.10 17.58
N HIS A 217 20.69 -25.79 16.44
CA HIS A 217 20.21 -25.22 15.18
C HIS A 217 18.70 -24.91 15.24
N GLN A 218 17.89 -25.83 15.76
CA GLN A 218 16.44 -25.62 15.93
C GLN A 218 16.14 -24.45 16.89
N LYS A 219 16.89 -24.33 18.00
CA LYS A 219 16.76 -23.19 18.93
C LYS A 219 17.11 -21.86 18.25
N HIS A 220 18.16 -21.85 17.43
CA HIS A 220 18.53 -20.66 16.66
C HIS A 220 17.44 -20.28 15.66
N LEU A 221 16.88 -21.26 14.94
CA LEU A 221 15.81 -21.06 13.99
C LEU A 221 14.53 -20.52 14.66
N MET A 222 14.15 -21.07 15.82
CA MET A 222 13.06 -20.54 16.65
C MET A 222 13.32 -19.10 17.09
N SER A 223 14.52 -18.82 17.61
CA SER A 223 14.91 -17.48 18.06
C SER A 223 14.90 -16.46 16.92
N TRP A 224 15.35 -16.85 15.73
CA TRP A 224 15.26 -16.03 14.53
C TRP A 224 13.80 -15.71 14.20
N PHE A 225 12.90 -16.70 14.20
CA PHE A 225 11.48 -16.46 13.93
C PHE A 225 10.83 -15.55 14.97
N GLU A 226 11.16 -15.70 16.25
CA GLU A 226 10.57 -14.90 17.33
C GLU A 226 11.04 -13.44 17.33
N ASN A 227 12.26 -13.17 16.83
CA ASN A 227 12.93 -11.89 17.06
C ASN A 227 13.32 -11.12 15.80
N GLN A 228 13.55 -11.80 14.67
CA GLN A 228 14.21 -11.24 13.50
C GLN A 228 13.38 -11.34 12.22
N ALA A 229 12.60 -12.41 12.03
CA ALA A 229 11.75 -12.55 10.84
C ALA A 229 10.85 -11.31 10.65
N TYR A 230 10.63 -10.89 9.40
CA TYR A 230 9.84 -9.70 9.09
C TYR A 230 8.40 -9.79 9.59
N ASN A 231 7.84 -11.00 9.64
CA ASN A 231 6.55 -11.33 10.22
C ASN A 231 6.67 -12.20 11.47
N LYS A 232 7.69 -11.93 12.30
CA LYS A 232 7.92 -12.62 13.57
C LYS A 232 6.68 -12.70 14.45
N ASP A 233 6.54 -13.85 15.11
CA ASP A 233 5.59 -14.03 16.20
C ASP A 233 6.34 -14.41 17.49
N PRO A 234 6.48 -13.49 18.46
CA PRO A 234 7.15 -13.77 19.74
C PRO A 234 6.49 -14.89 20.56
N ARG A 235 5.26 -15.30 20.22
CA ARG A 235 4.58 -16.44 20.85
C ARG A 235 5.10 -17.79 20.35
N GLY A 236 5.81 -17.80 19.21
CA GLY A 236 6.28 -19.01 18.53
C GLY A 236 5.12 -19.86 17.97
N LEU A 237 5.42 -21.11 17.60
CA LEU A 237 4.48 -22.00 16.90
C LEU A 237 4.12 -23.27 17.69
N ARG A 238 4.45 -23.33 18.99
CA ARG A 238 4.19 -24.50 19.84
C ARG A 238 2.70 -24.82 19.97
N GLY A 239 2.36 -26.10 19.86
CA GLY A 239 1.01 -26.61 20.14
C GLY A 239 -0.05 -26.00 19.23
N ALA A 240 -1.03 -25.30 19.81
CA ALA A 240 -2.11 -24.67 19.06
C ALA A 240 -1.66 -23.42 18.26
N ALA A 241 -0.50 -22.84 18.59
CA ALA A 241 -0.03 -21.59 17.98
C ALA A 241 0.25 -21.72 16.47
N LYS A 242 0.69 -22.89 15.97
CA LYS A 242 0.82 -23.14 14.52
C LYS A 242 -0.51 -23.06 13.74
N TYR A 243 -1.65 -23.14 14.42
CA TYR A 243 -2.97 -22.97 13.83
C TYR A 243 -3.49 -21.54 13.97
N ALA A 244 -2.82 -20.70 14.78
CA ALA A 244 -3.32 -19.39 15.15
C ALA A 244 -3.23 -18.41 13.99
N TRP A 245 -4.34 -17.74 13.72
CA TRP A 245 -4.44 -16.61 12.80
C TRP A 245 -5.58 -15.71 13.28
N ASP A 246 -5.53 -14.43 12.94
CA ASP A 246 -6.46 -13.43 13.47
C ASP A 246 -7.23 -12.77 12.33
N LYS A 247 -8.46 -13.24 12.11
CA LYS A 247 -9.36 -12.73 11.08
C LYS A 247 -9.68 -11.25 11.26
N ASP A 248 -9.89 -10.82 12.50
CA ASP A 248 -10.34 -9.46 12.79
C ASP A 248 -9.19 -8.47 12.64
N ARG A 249 -7.99 -8.81 13.13
CA ARG A 249 -6.76 -8.05 12.84
C ARG A 249 -6.50 -7.94 11.35
N ILE A 250 -6.60 -9.04 10.60
CA ILE A 250 -6.41 -9.03 9.15
C ILE A 250 -7.43 -8.11 8.48
N ASN A 251 -8.71 -8.23 8.83
CA ASN A 251 -9.75 -7.38 8.23
C ASN A 251 -9.61 -5.90 8.61
N ALA A 252 -9.12 -5.58 9.81
CA ALA A 252 -8.81 -4.20 10.19
C ALA A 252 -7.74 -3.60 9.27
N ILE A 253 -6.66 -4.35 8.99
CA ILE A 253 -5.60 -3.91 8.06
C ILE A 253 -6.15 -3.82 6.62
N LEU A 254 -6.96 -4.79 6.18
CA LEU A 254 -7.58 -4.74 4.85
C LEU A 254 -8.57 -3.57 4.67
N GLU A 255 -9.20 -3.11 5.76
CA GLU A 255 -10.04 -1.91 5.74
C GLU A 255 -9.22 -0.62 5.58
N GLU A 256 -7.98 -0.60 6.05
CA GLU A 256 -7.04 0.50 5.81
C GLU A 256 -6.49 0.51 4.38
N LEU A 257 -6.40 -0.65 3.72
CA LEU A 257 -6.06 -0.79 2.29
C LEU A 257 -7.17 -0.33 1.34
N ASP A 258 -8.18 0.41 1.83
CA ASP A 258 -9.28 0.94 1.05
C ASP A 258 -8.81 1.86 -0.10
N THR A 259 -8.61 1.24 -1.26
CA THR A 259 -8.35 1.88 -2.56
C THR A 259 -9.48 2.80 -3.04
N SER A 260 -10.60 2.90 -2.31
CA SER A 260 -11.72 3.80 -2.63
C SER A 260 -11.67 5.15 -1.89
N LYS A 261 -10.64 5.43 -1.09
CA LYS A 261 -10.42 6.73 -0.44
C LYS A 261 -9.19 7.49 -0.97
N LEU A 262 -9.17 7.78 -2.27
CA LEU A 262 -8.77 9.06 -2.88
C LEU A 262 -8.56 8.85 -4.39
N PRO A 263 -9.28 9.57 -5.28
CA PRO A 263 -8.92 9.59 -6.68
C PRO A 263 -7.56 10.30 -6.85
N GLY A 264 -6.51 9.54 -7.20
CA GLY A 264 -5.35 10.08 -7.89
C GLY A 264 -4.07 10.36 -7.09
N HIS A 265 -3.91 9.85 -5.86
CA HIS A 265 -2.62 9.91 -5.16
C HIS A 265 -1.92 8.55 -5.14
N SER A 266 -0.79 8.45 -5.84
CA SER A 266 0.19 7.37 -5.68
C SER A 266 0.75 7.43 -4.26
N THR A 267 0.89 6.30 -3.58
CA THR A 267 1.52 6.26 -2.25
C THR A 267 3.02 6.58 -2.32
N SER A 268 3.63 6.56 -3.50
CA SER A 268 5.08 6.75 -3.71
C SER A 268 5.60 8.11 -3.23
N ILE A 269 6.77 8.10 -2.58
CA ILE A 269 7.51 9.29 -2.16
C ILE A 269 8.70 9.53 -3.09
N LEU A 270 8.90 10.79 -3.51
CA LEU A 270 10.13 11.25 -4.15
C LEU A 270 10.94 12.09 -3.13
N LEU A 271 12.12 11.62 -2.77
CA LEU A 271 13.10 12.40 -2.00
C LEU A 271 13.99 13.19 -2.95
N VAL A 272 14.02 14.51 -2.78
CA VAL A 272 14.86 15.43 -3.55
C VAL A 272 16.01 15.88 -2.65
N SER A 273 17.17 15.26 -2.86
CA SER A 273 18.38 15.37 -2.04
C SER A 273 19.57 15.93 -2.85
N LEU A 274 19.44 17.18 -3.32
CA LEU A 274 20.35 17.82 -4.28
C LEU A 274 21.76 18.09 -3.74
N ALA A 275 21.92 18.19 -2.42
CA ALA A 275 23.22 18.27 -1.75
C ALA A 275 23.27 17.28 -0.57
N LYS A 276 23.03 16.00 -0.86
CA LYS A 276 23.01 14.94 0.13
C LYS A 276 24.37 14.77 0.83
N GLU A 277 24.36 14.93 2.14
CA GLU A 277 25.52 14.66 2.99
C GLU A 277 25.81 13.15 3.12
N SER A 278 27.08 12.77 3.22
CA SER A 278 27.49 11.34 3.27
C SER A 278 26.97 10.60 4.50
N TRP A 279 26.65 11.33 5.57
CA TRP A 279 26.12 10.81 6.83
C TRP A 279 24.59 10.89 6.92
N PHE A 280 23.91 11.43 5.88
CA PHE A 280 22.46 11.57 5.85
C PHE A 280 21.74 10.25 6.11
N ASP A 281 22.11 9.19 5.39
CA ASP A 281 21.44 7.89 5.51
C ASP A 281 21.62 7.28 6.90
N GLN A 282 22.80 7.45 7.50
CA GLN A 282 23.06 6.98 8.85
C GLN A 282 22.25 7.75 9.89
N MET A 283 22.14 9.07 9.74
CA MET A 283 21.37 9.91 10.67
C MET A 283 19.87 9.61 10.62
N TYR A 284 19.33 9.37 9.44
CA TYR A 284 17.90 9.18 9.23
C TYR A 284 17.50 7.73 8.95
N ASP A 285 18.38 6.76 9.24
CA ASP A 285 18.18 5.34 8.95
C ASP A 285 16.82 4.82 9.45
N SER A 286 16.46 5.16 10.69
CA SER A 286 15.19 4.74 11.29
C SER A 286 13.98 5.31 10.54
N VAL A 287 13.97 6.61 10.24
CA VAL A 287 12.90 7.28 9.48
C VAL A 287 12.79 6.72 8.07
N LEU A 288 13.92 6.59 7.36
CA LEU A 288 13.96 6.09 5.99
C LEU A 288 13.51 4.63 5.92
N THR A 289 13.89 3.81 6.90
CA THR A 289 13.44 2.42 7.03
C THR A 289 11.93 2.35 7.22
N GLN A 290 11.36 3.17 8.12
CA GLN A 290 9.91 3.22 8.32
C GLN A 290 9.17 3.68 7.07
N LEU A 291 9.64 4.73 6.39
CA LEU A 291 9.02 5.19 5.14
C LEU A 291 9.07 4.10 4.05
N ARG A 292 10.24 3.44 3.88
CA ARG A 292 10.41 2.36 2.88
C ARG A 292 9.53 1.15 3.19
N SER A 293 9.21 0.90 4.47
CA SER A 293 8.28 -0.16 4.87
C SER A 293 6.81 0.13 4.55
N LYS A 294 6.47 1.40 4.28
CA LYS A 294 5.09 1.86 4.05
C LYS A 294 4.83 2.28 2.61
N THR A 295 5.88 2.63 1.87
CA THR A 295 5.74 3.08 0.49
C THR A 295 7.03 2.95 -0.32
N THR A 296 6.88 2.92 -1.64
CA THR A 296 8.00 3.07 -2.56
C THR A 296 8.61 4.47 -2.43
N ILE A 297 9.90 4.51 -2.10
CA ILE A 297 10.70 5.74 -2.13
C ILE A 297 11.62 5.73 -3.34
N LYS A 298 11.59 6.81 -4.11
CA LYS A 298 12.63 7.14 -5.09
C LYS A 298 13.42 8.32 -4.57
N GLU A 299 14.75 8.21 -4.50
CA GLU A 299 15.61 9.34 -4.16
C GLU A 299 16.35 9.83 -5.42
N VAL A 300 16.44 11.15 -5.57
CA VAL A 300 17.20 11.82 -6.63
C VAL A 300 18.21 12.77 -5.99
N THR A 301 19.45 12.70 -6.46
CA THR A 301 20.59 13.46 -5.91
C THR A 301 21.21 14.42 -6.92
N ASP A 302 20.58 14.61 -8.08
CA ASP A 302 21.03 15.51 -9.13
C ASP A 302 19.84 16.23 -9.78
N GLY A 303 20.09 17.42 -10.31
CA GLY A 303 19.04 18.29 -10.85
C GLY A 303 18.33 17.71 -12.07
N ALA A 304 19.03 16.98 -12.94
CA ALA A 304 18.43 16.43 -14.17
C ALA A 304 17.45 15.30 -13.85
N SER A 305 17.85 14.38 -12.96
CA SER A 305 16.98 13.32 -12.45
C SER A 305 15.79 13.87 -11.68
N ALA A 306 16.01 14.91 -10.85
CA ALA A 306 14.95 15.56 -10.10
C ALA A 306 13.91 16.21 -11.02
N MET A 307 14.35 16.99 -12.01
CA MET A 307 13.48 17.62 -13.00
C MET A 307 12.62 16.56 -13.74
N LYS A 308 13.26 15.51 -14.25
CA LYS A 308 12.57 14.40 -14.93
C LYS A 308 11.53 13.74 -14.03
N CYS A 309 11.87 13.41 -12.79
CA CYS A 309 10.95 12.74 -11.87
C CYS A 309 9.76 13.63 -11.50
N ILE A 310 9.97 14.93 -11.29
CA ILE A 310 8.90 15.88 -10.99
C ILE A 310 7.93 15.98 -12.17
N GLU A 311 8.43 16.05 -13.41
CA GLU A 311 7.60 16.07 -14.64
C GLU A 311 6.83 14.76 -14.89
N GLU A 312 7.47 13.62 -14.59
CA GLU A 312 6.87 12.29 -14.75
C GLU A 312 5.86 11.94 -13.66
N THR A 313 5.70 12.77 -12.63
CA THR A 313 4.74 12.53 -11.52
C THR A 313 3.29 12.77 -11.99
N GLN A 314 2.79 11.89 -12.86
CA GLN A 314 1.42 11.92 -13.42
C GLN A 314 0.34 11.46 -12.42
N ASN A 315 0.74 10.83 -11.31
CA ASN A 315 -0.16 10.24 -10.30
C ASN A 315 -0.06 10.89 -8.91
N LEU A 316 0.44 12.14 -8.81
CA LEU A 316 0.54 12.93 -7.56
C LEU A 316 0.98 12.10 -6.33
N GLY A 317 2.27 11.76 -6.24
CA GLY A 317 2.87 11.21 -5.00
C GLY A 317 3.08 12.27 -3.92
N THR A 318 3.91 11.99 -2.91
CA THR A 318 4.46 13.00 -1.99
C THR A 318 5.90 13.33 -2.40
N ILE A 319 6.27 14.62 -2.46
CA ILE A 319 7.65 15.05 -2.67
C ILE A 319 8.20 15.60 -1.35
N ILE A 320 9.37 15.12 -0.93
CA ILE A 320 10.07 15.65 0.22
C ILE A 320 11.41 16.25 -0.24
N VAL A 321 11.59 17.54 0.03
CA VAL A 321 12.86 18.24 -0.21
C VAL A 321 13.69 18.17 1.07
N THR A 322 14.86 17.56 0.98
CA THR A 322 15.63 17.15 2.16
C THR A 322 16.72 18.12 2.57
N ASP A 323 17.15 19.01 1.66
CA ASP A 323 18.28 19.91 1.89
C ASP A 323 18.07 21.31 1.29
N ALA A 324 18.94 22.24 1.70
CA ALA A 324 18.84 23.67 1.37
C ALA A 324 19.30 24.00 -0.05
N ALA A 325 19.88 23.04 -0.79
CA ALA A 325 20.40 23.33 -2.13
C ALA A 325 19.29 23.73 -3.10
N ILE A 326 18.03 23.34 -2.86
CA ILE A 326 16.87 23.81 -3.64
C ILE A 326 16.76 25.35 -3.75
N MET A 327 17.41 26.09 -2.85
CA MET A 327 17.42 27.57 -2.83
C MET A 327 18.54 28.17 -3.68
N GLU A 328 19.45 27.37 -4.22
CA GLU A 328 20.56 27.85 -5.03
C GLU A 328 20.12 28.22 -6.45
N PRO A 329 20.77 29.22 -7.10
CA PRO A 329 20.35 29.73 -8.41
C PRO A 329 20.23 28.67 -9.51
N GLU A 330 21.03 27.60 -9.45
CA GLU A 330 21.02 26.51 -10.43
C GLU A 330 19.75 25.63 -10.37
N PHE A 331 19.01 25.65 -9.25
CA PHE A 331 17.80 24.84 -9.06
C PHE A 331 16.49 25.64 -9.10
N VAL A 332 16.54 26.91 -9.53
CA VAL A 332 15.36 27.78 -9.64
C VAL A 332 14.23 27.13 -10.45
N THR A 333 14.54 26.51 -11.59
CA THR A 333 13.52 25.84 -12.42
C THR A 333 12.91 24.62 -11.73
N ILE A 334 13.67 23.89 -10.92
CA ILE A 334 13.15 22.78 -10.11
C ILE A 334 12.18 23.35 -9.06
N ASN A 335 12.55 24.43 -8.39
CA ASN A 335 11.67 25.09 -7.41
C ASN A 335 10.36 25.59 -8.04
N GLU A 336 10.41 26.20 -9.23
CA GLU A 336 9.20 26.60 -9.98
C GLU A 336 8.28 25.40 -10.25
N LYS A 337 8.88 24.24 -10.57
CA LYS A 337 8.13 23.01 -10.83
C LYS A 337 7.54 22.39 -9.56
N LEU A 338 8.22 22.49 -8.42
CA LEU A 338 7.66 22.11 -7.12
C LEU A 338 6.45 22.99 -6.75
N VAL A 339 6.49 24.29 -7.06
CA VAL A 339 5.34 25.20 -6.91
C VAL A 339 4.16 24.75 -7.77
N GLU A 340 4.39 24.43 -9.04
CA GLU A 340 3.36 23.92 -9.96
C GLU A 340 2.77 22.60 -9.46
N TYR A 341 3.62 21.66 -9.06
CA TYR A 341 3.24 20.36 -8.52
C TYR A 341 2.35 20.49 -7.28
N ALA A 342 2.76 21.31 -6.30
CA ALA A 342 1.96 21.51 -5.10
C ALA A 342 0.63 22.19 -5.41
N LYS A 343 0.59 23.16 -6.35
CA LYS A 343 -0.67 23.78 -6.82
C LYS A 343 -1.59 22.79 -7.53
N ALA A 344 -1.04 21.81 -8.23
CA ALA A 344 -1.77 20.77 -8.96
C ALA A 344 -2.42 19.72 -8.05
N GLY A 345 -2.15 19.73 -6.75
CA GLY A 345 -2.72 18.79 -5.78
C GLY A 345 -1.67 17.98 -5.02
N GLY A 346 -0.38 18.12 -5.33
CA GLY A 346 0.69 17.37 -4.68
C GLY A 346 0.88 17.68 -3.20
N ILE A 347 1.52 16.76 -2.48
CA ILE A 347 1.98 16.96 -1.10
C ILE A 347 3.47 17.27 -1.17
N LEU A 348 3.86 18.51 -0.86
CA LEU A 348 5.24 18.94 -0.80
C LEU A 348 5.67 19.15 0.66
N ILE A 349 6.75 18.53 1.09
CA ILE A 349 7.26 18.65 2.47
C ILE A 349 8.72 19.11 2.42
N PHE A 350 9.04 20.12 3.21
CA PHE A 350 10.41 20.51 3.52
C PHE A 350 10.77 19.95 4.91
N GLY A 351 11.77 19.07 4.97
CA GLY A 351 12.19 18.39 6.19
C GLY A 351 13.60 17.83 6.08
N PHE A 352 14.06 17.11 7.10
CA PHE A 352 15.46 16.65 7.20
C PHE A 352 16.45 17.82 7.30
N LEU A 353 17.56 17.77 6.55
CA LEU A 353 18.69 18.69 6.65
C LEU A 353 18.37 20.12 6.23
N ILE A 354 17.30 20.36 5.48
CA ILE A 354 16.87 21.71 5.13
C ILE A 354 16.57 22.55 6.38
N SER A 355 16.11 21.93 7.47
CA SER A 355 15.87 22.62 8.74
C SER A 355 17.15 23.08 9.44
N SER A 356 18.28 22.42 9.15
CA SER A 356 19.58 22.66 9.79
C SER A 356 20.49 23.60 8.99
N PHE A 357 20.42 23.57 7.66
CA PHE A 357 21.38 24.25 6.78
C PHE A 357 20.81 25.41 5.98
N THR A 358 19.61 25.87 6.33
CA THR A 358 18.99 27.02 5.67
C THR A 358 19.27 28.32 6.41
N GLU A 359 19.65 29.35 5.66
CA GLU A 359 19.73 30.72 6.17
C GLU A 359 18.35 31.41 6.17
N PRO A 360 17.94 32.13 7.23
CA PRO A 360 16.61 32.75 7.30
C PRO A 360 16.21 33.60 6.08
N PRO A 361 17.08 34.47 5.51
CA PRO A 361 16.70 35.26 4.34
C PRO A 361 16.39 34.40 3.11
N LYS A 362 17.19 33.35 2.87
CA LYS A 362 16.98 32.41 1.76
C LYS A 362 15.69 31.62 1.95
N PHE A 363 15.40 31.19 3.18
CA PHE A 363 14.11 30.54 3.49
C PHE A 363 12.92 31.45 3.19
N GLU A 364 12.95 32.70 3.66
CA GLU A 364 11.86 33.64 3.45
C GLU A 364 11.67 33.98 1.96
N GLU A 365 12.76 34.05 1.19
CA GLU A 365 12.71 34.18 -0.27
C GLU A 365 12.09 32.95 -0.94
N LEU A 366 12.48 31.74 -0.52
CA LEU A 366 11.86 30.50 -0.97
C LEU A 366 10.36 30.51 -0.68
N MET A 367 9.94 30.77 0.55
CA MET A 367 8.51 30.77 0.92
C MET A 367 7.70 31.82 0.14
N LYS A 368 8.30 32.97 -0.19
CA LYS A 368 7.68 33.96 -1.09
C LYS A 368 7.44 33.40 -2.49
N SER A 369 8.29 32.52 -3.03
CA SER A 369 8.02 31.88 -4.32
C SER A 369 6.79 30.96 -4.28
N TYR A 370 6.43 30.45 -3.09
CA TYR A 370 5.18 29.74 -2.83
C TYR A 370 4.03 30.69 -2.45
N GLY A 371 4.25 32.01 -2.41
CA GLY A 371 3.22 32.97 -1.97
C GLY A 371 2.87 32.85 -0.48
N LEU A 372 3.80 32.34 0.33
CA LEU A 372 3.68 32.22 1.78
C LEU A 372 4.55 33.26 2.48
N ASP A 373 4.09 33.78 3.62
CA ASP A 373 4.86 34.71 4.49
C ASP A 373 5.44 33.97 5.70
N TRP A 374 5.74 32.68 5.56
CA TRP A 374 6.38 31.92 6.63
C TRP A 374 7.79 32.44 6.88
N LYS A 375 8.12 32.62 8.16
CA LYS A 375 9.44 33.12 8.59
C LYS A 375 10.03 32.20 9.62
N PHE A 376 11.36 32.13 9.67
CA PHE A 376 12.02 31.44 10.76
C PHE A 376 11.68 32.11 12.09
N GLY A 377 11.25 31.28 13.02
CA GLY A 377 11.00 31.60 14.41
C GLY A 377 12.17 31.16 15.27
N ASP A 378 11.82 30.78 16.49
CA ASP A 378 12.83 30.45 17.49
C ASP A 378 13.37 29.03 17.24
N TYR A 379 14.67 28.86 17.50
CA TYR A 379 15.36 27.58 17.48
C TYR A 379 15.55 27.09 18.91
N THR A 380 14.73 26.13 19.34
CA THR A 380 14.71 25.69 20.76
C THR A 380 14.48 24.19 20.88
N ARG A 381 14.99 23.60 21.96
CA ARG A 381 14.61 22.25 22.40
C ARG A 381 13.55 22.39 23.49
N GLU A 382 12.34 21.95 23.18
CA GLU A 382 11.19 22.04 24.08
C GLU A 382 10.24 20.87 23.84
N THR A 383 9.31 20.62 24.78
CA THR A 383 8.16 19.72 24.54
C THR A 383 7.03 20.51 23.90
N TYR A 384 6.66 20.14 22.68
CA TYR A 384 5.61 20.82 21.93
C TYR A 384 4.30 20.07 22.03
N ASN A 385 3.21 20.83 22.24
CA ASN A 385 1.88 20.25 22.38
C ASN A 385 1.17 20.20 21.04
N VAL A 386 0.39 19.14 20.84
CA VAL A 386 -0.45 18.93 19.66
C VAL A 386 -1.45 20.07 19.55
N ASN A 387 -1.53 20.70 18.38
CA ASN A 387 -2.52 21.74 18.13
C ASN A 387 -3.81 21.12 17.60
N GLY A 388 -4.85 21.08 18.43
CA GLY A 388 -6.15 20.51 18.06
C GLY A 388 -6.88 21.20 16.89
N MET A 389 -6.43 22.39 16.47
CA MET A 389 -6.97 23.06 15.29
C MET A 389 -6.47 22.44 13.98
N ALA A 390 -5.32 21.76 14.00
CA ALA A 390 -4.71 21.22 12.80
C ALA A 390 -5.51 20.04 12.23
N ASP A 391 -5.81 20.12 10.93
CA ASP A 391 -6.55 19.05 10.23
C ASP A 391 -5.83 17.70 10.32
N LEU A 392 -4.50 17.70 10.39
CA LEU A 392 -3.69 16.48 10.50
C LEU A 392 -3.96 15.73 11.81
N ASN A 393 -4.10 16.46 12.93
CA ASN A 393 -4.29 15.87 14.26
C ASN A 393 -5.67 15.26 14.44
N LYS A 394 -6.68 15.74 13.69
CA LYS A 394 -8.01 15.13 13.66
C LYS A 394 -7.99 13.72 13.05
N LYS A 395 -6.96 13.40 12.25
CA LYS A 395 -6.86 12.14 11.53
C LYS A 395 -5.85 11.17 12.15
N TYR A 396 -4.70 11.65 12.64
CA TYR A 396 -3.56 10.80 13.01
C TYR A 396 -3.24 10.72 14.50
N ASN A 397 -4.04 11.34 15.39
CA ASN A 397 -3.85 11.27 16.86
C ASN A 397 -2.38 11.45 17.32
N LEU A 398 -1.70 12.46 16.77
CA LEU A 398 -0.31 12.75 17.13
C LEU A 398 -0.20 13.06 18.64
N MET A 399 0.98 12.78 19.21
CA MET A 399 1.26 12.96 20.63
C MET A 399 2.25 14.11 20.85
N PRO A 400 2.17 14.84 21.99
CA PRO A 400 3.21 15.80 22.36
C PRO A 400 4.57 15.11 22.49
N TYR A 401 5.63 15.72 21.99
CA TYR A 401 6.99 15.22 22.16
C TYR A 401 8.02 16.33 22.22
N SER A 402 9.23 15.99 22.67
CA SER A 402 10.35 16.92 22.82
C SER A 402 11.20 16.92 21.56
N MET A 403 11.28 18.06 20.86
CA MET A 403 12.10 18.22 19.67
C MET A 403 13.07 19.40 19.77
N LYS A 404 14.26 19.28 19.17
CA LYS A 404 15.11 20.44 18.90
C LYS A 404 14.79 20.95 17.51
N ALA A 405 14.04 22.05 17.44
CA ALA A 405 13.46 22.46 16.18
C ALA A 405 13.56 23.96 15.90
N VAL A 406 13.67 24.30 14.62
CA VAL A 406 13.44 25.65 14.09
C VAL A 406 11.93 25.81 13.84
N SER A 407 11.29 26.66 14.63
CA SER A 407 9.86 26.96 14.45
C SER A 407 9.63 27.92 13.29
N LEU A 408 8.43 27.93 12.72
CA LEU A 408 7.96 28.94 11.77
C LEU A 408 6.98 29.90 12.42
N LYS A 409 7.16 31.19 12.17
CA LYS A 409 6.22 32.28 12.43
C LYS A 409 5.30 32.49 11.22
N ASN A 410 4.19 33.19 11.44
CA ASN A 410 3.21 33.58 10.42
C ASN A 410 2.45 32.41 9.73
N ALA A 411 2.63 31.18 10.18
CA ALA A 411 1.74 30.08 9.81
C ALA A 411 0.36 30.27 10.44
N ARG A 412 -0.71 30.01 9.69
CA ARG A 412 -2.08 30.16 10.20
C ARG A 412 -2.33 29.20 11.38
N PRO A 413 -3.16 29.58 12.36
CA PRO A 413 -3.46 28.75 13.51
C PRO A 413 -3.82 27.30 13.21
N GLU A 414 -4.61 27.06 12.16
CA GLU A 414 -5.08 25.76 11.70
C GLU A 414 -4.04 24.94 10.89
N ASP A 415 -2.96 25.56 10.43
CA ASP A 415 -1.91 24.86 9.68
C ASP A 415 -0.77 24.37 10.59
N ARG A 416 -0.65 24.94 11.80
CA ARG A 416 0.39 24.58 12.77
C ARG A 416 0.07 23.23 13.40
N VAL A 417 0.88 22.21 13.16
CA VAL A 417 0.63 20.85 13.69
C VAL A 417 0.89 20.79 15.20
N TYR A 418 1.92 21.50 15.66
CA TYR A 418 2.29 21.62 17.07
C TYR A 418 2.26 23.08 17.53
N SER A 419 2.34 23.30 18.83
CA SER A 419 2.42 24.62 19.44
C SER A 419 3.46 24.62 20.57
N GLY A 420 4.30 25.66 20.58
CA GLY A 420 5.35 25.82 21.59
C GLY A 420 4.79 26.23 22.97
N PRO A 421 5.54 25.98 24.06
CA PRO A 421 5.13 26.39 25.40
C PRO A 421 5.16 27.93 25.56
N GLY A 422 4.27 28.46 26.41
CA GLY A 422 4.33 29.85 26.89
C GLY A 422 4.18 30.92 25.80
N ARG A 423 5.25 31.73 25.59
CA ARG A 423 5.28 32.88 24.67
C ARG A 423 5.46 32.49 23.19
N ALA A 424 5.81 31.23 22.90
CA ALA A 424 6.01 30.69 21.56
C ALA A 424 4.72 30.11 20.92
N LYS A 425 3.54 30.48 21.42
CA LYS A 425 2.25 29.95 20.92
C LYS A 425 1.89 30.43 19.52
N ASP A 426 2.55 31.46 19.02
CA ASP A 426 2.35 32.03 17.68
C ASP A 426 3.17 31.34 16.59
N GLN A 427 4.15 30.52 16.97
CA GLN A 427 5.02 29.76 16.07
C GLN A 427 4.86 28.24 16.20
N SER A 428 5.34 27.48 15.21
CA SER A 428 5.25 26.03 15.21
C SER A 428 6.48 25.35 14.62
N PRO A 429 7.00 24.27 15.25
CA PRO A 429 8.09 23.49 14.70
C PRO A 429 7.66 22.60 13.54
N ALA A 430 6.35 22.38 13.34
CA ALA A 430 5.83 21.70 12.17
C ALA A 430 4.56 22.36 11.64
N VAL A 431 4.51 22.59 10.33
CA VAL A 431 3.39 23.26 9.65
C VAL A 431 2.93 22.37 8.50
N PHE A 432 1.63 22.26 8.29
CA PHE A 432 1.05 21.50 7.18
C PHE A 432 -0.19 22.19 6.62
N ALA A 433 0.03 23.06 5.65
CA ALA A 433 -0.99 23.94 5.10
C ALA A 433 -1.62 23.40 3.81
N LYS A 434 -2.90 23.75 3.60
CA LYS A 434 -3.55 23.61 2.28
C LYS A 434 -2.91 24.57 1.29
N TYR A 435 -2.67 24.10 0.08
CA TYR A 435 -1.96 24.84 -0.96
C TYR A 435 -2.60 24.66 -2.32
N GLY A 436 -2.80 25.77 -3.04
CA GLY A 436 -3.53 25.79 -4.31
C GLY A 436 -5.03 25.48 -4.19
N SER A 437 -5.73 25.50 -5.33
CA SER A 437 -7.17 25.20 -5.41
C SER A 437 -7.49 23.71 -5.59
N SER A 438 -6.48 22.91 -5.96
CA SER A 438 -6.65 21.49 -6.30
C SER A 438 -6.44 20.53 -5.13
N GLY A 439 -6.44 21.04 -3.89
CA GLY A 439 -6.33 20.23 -2.68
C GLY A 439 -4.89 19.86 -2.26
N GLY A 440 -3.88 20.52 -2.82
CA GLY A 440 -2.48 20.28 -2.49
C GLY A 440 -2.11 20.67 -1.06
N ARG A 441 -0.93 20.23 -0.64
CA ARG A 441 -0.40 20.47 0.71
C ARG A 441 1.05 20.93 0.65
N ILE A 442 1.41 21.83 1.55
CA ILE A 442 2.79 22.25 1.78
C ILE A 442 3.15 22.11 3.26
N GLY A 443 4.29 21.48 3.52
CA GLY A 443 4.72 21.06 4.84
C GLY A 443 6.09 21.57 5.24
N TRP A 444 6.28 21.81 6.54
CA TRP A 444 7.56 22.07 7.18
C TRP A 444 7.73 21.15 8.38
N ILE A 445 8.91 20.54 8.51
CA ILE A 445 9.37 19.85 9.71
C ILE A 445 10.69 20.49 10.12
N GLY A 446 10.67 21.21 11.23
CA GLY A 446 11.82 21.96 11.73
C GLY A 446 12.73 21.21 12.68
N ASP A 447 12.41 19.95 13.02
CA ASP A 447 13.25 19.11 13.86
C ASP A 447 14.59 18.82 13.15
N VAL A 448 15.68 19.26 13.79
CA VAL A 448 17.04 19.14 13.26
C VAL A 448 17.73 17.83 13.65
N ASN A 449 17.14 17.06 14.57
CA ASN A 449 17.73 15.86 15.14
C ASN A 449 17.08 14.57 14.63
N GLY A 450 15.87 14.66 14.06
CA GLY A 450 15.15 13.49 13.54
C GLY A 450 14.72 12.54 14.66
N GLU A 451 14.04 13.06 15.67
CA GLU A 451 13.53 12.25 16.79
C GLU A 451 12.55 11.16 16.30
N GLU A 452 12.40 10.08 17.08
CA GLU A 452 11.56 8.93 16.68
C GLU A 452 10.12 9.36 16.37
N GLU A 453 9.55 10.25 17.19
CA GLU A 453 8.22 10.80 17.02
C GLU A 453 8.09 11.72 15.80
N THR A 454 9.19 12.32 15.32
CA THR A 454 9.22 13.04 14.04
C THR A 454 8.95 12.10 12.88
N THR A 455 9.27 10.80 13.01
CA THR A 455 8.88 9.78 12.03
C THR A 455 7.37 9.65 11.93
N THR A 456 6.67 9.59 13.07
CA THR A 456 5.20 9.51 13.12
C THR A 456 4.56 10.76 12.50
N LEU A 457 5.11 11.95 12.78
CA LEU A 457 4.69 13.20 12.15
C LEU A 457 4.85 13.13 10.62
N LEU A 458 6.02 12.71 10.14
CA LEU A 458 6.32 12.68 8.71
C LEU A 458 5.43 11.67 7.98
N LEU A 459 5.22 10.48 8.55
CA LEU A 459 4.29 9.47 8.01
C LEU A 459 2.87 10.05 7.90
N ALA A 460 2.38 10.71 8.96
CA ALA A 460 1.07 11.36 8.96
C ALA A 460 0.97 12.43 7.86
N MET A 461 1.99 13.28 7.69
CA MET A 461 2.03 14.31 6.63
C MET A 461 2.05 13.70 5.23
N CYS A 462 2.71 12.54 5.05
CA CYS A 462 2.70 11.77 3.81
C CYS A 462 1.37 11.05 3.55
N GLY A 463 0.48 10.98 4.54
CA GLY A 463 -0.79 10.28 4.46
C GLY A 463 -0.70 8.77 4.76
N LEU A 464 0.42 8.31 5.34
CA LEU A 464 0.77 6.90 5.57
C LEU A 464 0.45 6.39 6.97
#